data_AF-A0A3R9KVN8-F1
#
_entry.id   AF-A0A3R9KVN8-F1
#
_cell.length_a   1.000
_cell.length_b   1.000
_cell.length_c   1.000
_cell.angle_alpha   90.00
_cell.angle_beta   90.00
_cell.angle_gamma   90.00
#
_symmetry.space_group_name_H-M   'P 1'
#
loop_
_entity.id
_entity.type
_entity.pdbx_description
1 polymer ?
#
loop_
_entity_poly.entity_id
_entity_poly.type
_entity_poly.pdbx_seq_one_letter_code
_entity_poly.pdbx_strand_id
1 'polypeptide(L)' 'MDATKLNQLSYILYSESNAEAVKLVKSIDSEDELFVLLDNYNWDNGFEVPEAIINHPNCTLSSLISFSSSRWYTIFT' A
#
# COMPACT_ATOMS: atom_id res chain seq x y z
N MET A 1 -15.90 4.59 5.81
CA MET A 1 -14.98 3.64 6.46
C MET A 1 -15.19 3.71 7.97
N ASP A 2 -15.20 2.60 8.69
CA ASP A 2 -15.30 2.62 10.16
C ASP A 2 -13.92 2.80 10.83
N ALA A 3 -13.94 3.11 12.13
CA ALA A 3 -12.73 3.39 12.91
C ALA A 3 -11.76 2.21 13.00
N THR A 4 -12.26 0.97 12.96
CA THR A 4 -11.43 -0.24 13.01
C THR A 4 -10.60 -0.36 11.75
N LYS A 5 -11.23 -0.18 10.58
CA LYS A 5 -10.53 -0.17 9.29
C LYS A 5 -9.52 0.97 9.20
N LEU A 6 -9.87 2.18 9.65
CA LEU A 6 -8.93 3.30 9.68
C LEU A 6 -7.71 3.02 10.58
N ASN A 7 -7.93 2.43 11.76
CA ASN A 7 -6.84 2.05 12.66
C ASN A 7 -5.92 1.00 12.01
N GLN A 8 -6.49 0.00 11.33
CA GLN A 8 -5.71 -1.00 10.60
C GLN A 8 -4.85 -0.37 9.50
N LEU A 9 -5.42 0.53 8.68
CA LEU A 9 -4.66 1.24 7.65
C LEU A 9 -3.53 2.08 8.25
N SER A 10 -3.82 2.82 9.32
CA SER A 10 -2.81 3.64 10.00
C SER A 10 -1.66 2.78 10.53
N TYR A 11 -1.96 1.60 11.06
CA TYR A 11 -0.95 0.68 11.57
C TYR A 11 -0.04 0.17 10.45
N ILE A 12 -0.59 -0.12 9.27
CA ILE A 12 0.20 -0.54 8.10
C ILE A 12 1.10 0.60 7.62
N LEU A 13 0.57 1.82 7.51
CA LEU A 13 1.31 2.99 7.01
C LEU A 13 2.49 3.40 7.89
N TYR A 14 2.34 3.24 9.22
CA TYR A 14 3.36 3.62 10.19
C TYR A 14 4.08 2.42 10.83
N SER A 15 3.93 1.22 10.26
CA SER A 15 4.65 0.05 10.75
C SER A 15 6.16 0.24 10.54
N GLU A 16 6.94 -0.03 11.60
CA GLU A 16 8.41 -0.07 11.50
C GLU A 16 8.91 -1.32 10.75
N SER A 17 8.04 -2.30 10.50
CA SER A 17 8.38 -3.56 9.83
C SER A 17 7.60 -3.73 8.54
N ASN A 18 8.31 -3.61 7.41
CA ASN A 18 7.75 -3.92 6.09
C ASN A 18 7.20 -5.36 6.01
N ALA A 19 7.86 -6.33 6.66
CA ALA A 19 7.41 -7.71 6.66
C ALA A 19 6.04 -7.87 7.34
N GLU A 20 5.81 -7.14 8.43
CA GLU A 20 4.52 -7.10 9.11
C GLU A 20 3.47 -6.38 8.27
N ALA A 21 3.81 -5.22 7.70
CA ALA A 21 2.94 -4.47 6.80
C ALA A 21 2.51 -5.32 5.59
N VAL A 22 3.43 -6.04 4.94
CA VAL A 22 3.13 -6.97 3.83
C VAL A 22 2.17 -8.07 4.27
N LYS A 23 2.34 -8.63 5.47
CA LYS A 23 1.44 -9.66 5.99
C LYS A 23 0.02 -9.12 6.17
N LEU A 24 -0.11 -7.88 6.66
CA LEU A 24 -1.40 -7.23 6.88
C LEU A 24 -2.07 -6.81 5.57
N VAL A 25 -1.31 -6.35 4.58
CA VAL A 25 -1.83 -6.03 3.23
C VAL A 25 -2.56 -7.23 2.62
N LYS A 26 -2.04 -8.45 2.81
CA LYS A 26 -2.68 -9.68 2.31
C LYS A 26 -4.03 -10.01 2.94
N SER A 27 -4.38 -9.36 4.06
CA SER A 27 -5.67 -9.53 4.73
C SER A 27 -6.72 -8.51 4.31
N ILE A 28 -6.35 -7.54 3.48
CA ILE A 28 -7.26 -6.49 3.00
C ILE A 28 -8.17 -7.07 1.92
N ASP A 29 -9.47 -6.83 2.05
CA ASP A 29 -10.49 -7.33 1.13
C ASP A 29 -11.03 -6.26 0.18
N SER A 30 -10.68 -4.99 0.40
CA SER A 30 -11.18 -3.84 -0.36
C SER A 30 -10.11 -3.20 -1.24
N GLU A 31 -10.46 -2.91 -2.50
CA GLU A 31 -9.61 -2.13 -3.41
C GLU A 31 -9.36 -0.71 -2.87
N ASP A 32 -10.40 -0.05 -2.36
CA ASP A 32 -10.29 1.32 -1.82
C ASP A 32 -9.25 1.40 -0.69
N GLU A 33 -9.19 0.36 0.15
CA GLU A 33 -8.18 0.21 1.20
C GLU A 33 -6.77 0.11 0.62
N LEU A 34 -6.58 -0.72 -0.40
CA LEU A 34 -5.29 -0.89 -1.08
C LEU A 34 -4.84 0.42 -1.75
N PHE A 35 -5.78 1.17 -2.34
CA PHE A 35 -5.49 2.46 -2.95
C PHE A 35 -5.07 3.49 -1.91
N VAL A 36 -5.79 3.61 -0.79
CA VAL A 36 -5.42 4.52 0.31
C VAL A 36 -4.04 4.19 0.85
N LEU A 37 -3.70 2.91 1.03
CA LEU A 37 -2.36 2.51 1.45
C LEU A 37 -1.30 2.97 0.47
N LEU A 38 -1.50 2.72 -0.83
CA LEU A 38 -0.51 3.05 -1.85
C LEU A 38 -0.32 4.57 -2.00
N ASP A 39 -1.40 5.34 -1.90
CA ASP A 39 -1.39 6.80 -2.03
C ASP A 39 -0.70 7.51 -0.85
N ASN A 40 -0.75 6.90 0.35
CA ASN A 40 -0.19 7.48 1.58
C ASN A 40 1.10 6.80 2.05
N TYR A 41 1.58 5.79 1.32
CA TYR A 41 2.76 5.03 1.71
C TYR A 41 4.01 5.90 1.73
N ASN A 42 4.87 5.71 2.74
CA ASN A 42 6.18 6.34 2.77
C ASN A 42 7.13 5.62 1.80
N TRP A 43 7.34 6.19 0.61
CA TRP A 43 8.17 5.59 -0.43
C TRP A 43 9.65 5.43 -0.05
N ASP A 44 10.13 6.15 0.98
CA ASP A 44 11.47 5.96 1.55
C ASP A 44 11.64 4.59 2.23
N ASN A 45 10.53 3.92 2.61
CA ASN A 45 10.56 2.58 3.20
C ASN A 45 10.79 1.47 2.16
N GLY A 46 11.02 1.82 0.88
CA GLY A 46 11.28 0.87 -0.20
C GLY A 46 10.00 0.23 -0.77
N PHE A 47 10.17 -0.74 -1.67
CA PHE A 47 9.07 -1.20 -2.55
C PHE A 47 8.34 -2.46 -2.09
N GLU A 48 8.73 -3.11 -0.99
CA GLU A 48 8.17 -4.41 -0.57
C GLU A 48 6.66 -4.35 -0.31
N VAL A 49 6.19 -3.31 0.39
CA VAL A 49 4.77 -3.12 0.69
C VAL A 49 3.99 -2.72 -0.57
N PRO A 50 4.41 -1.72 -1.38
CA PRO A 50 3.80 -1.44 -2.68
C PRO A 50 3.74 -2.64 -3.61
N GLU A 51 4.78 -3.48 -3.65
CA GLU A 51 4.81 -4.70 -4.45
C GLU A 51 3.79 -5.73 -3.96
N ALA A 52 3.56 -5.84 -2.65
CA ALA A 52 2.50 -6.67 -2.11
C ALA A 52 1.10 -6.16 -2.48
N ILE A 53 0.92 -4.83 -2.53
CA ILE A 53 -0.34 -4.19 -2.93
C ILE A 53 -0.65 -4.47 -4.41
N ILE A 54 0.30 -4.27 -5.33
CA ILE A 54 0.06 -4.47 -6.77
C ILE A 54 -0.16 -5.93 -7.15
N ASN A 55 0.40 -6.87 -6.38
CA ASN A 55 0.22 -8.31 -6.57
C ASN A 55 -1.01 -8.86 -5.82
N HIS A 56 -1.78 -8.00 -5.15
CA HIS A 56 -2.98 -8.41 -4.41
C HIS A 56 -4.10 -8.83 -5.39
N PRO A 57 -4.86 -9.91 -5.12
CA PRO A 57 -5.95 -10.37 -6.01
C PRO A 57 -7.05 -9.32 -6.24
N ASN A 58 -7.23 -8.40 -5.29
CA ASN A 58 -8.19 -7.29 -5.39
C ASN A 58 -7.55 -5.99 -5.95
N CYS A 59 -6.34 -6.06 -6.49
CA CYS A 59 -5.70 -4.94 -7.16
C CYS A 59 -6.33 -4.71 -8.53
N THR A 60 -6.64 -3.45 -8.85
CA THR A 60 -7.16 -3.05 -10.17
C THR A 60 -6.15 -2.19 -10.93
N LEU A 61 -6.50 -1.86 -12.18
CA LEU A 61 -5.72 -0.98 -13.04
C LEU A 61 -5.38 0.36 -12.37
N SER A 62 -6.26 0.90 -11.53
CA SER A 62 -6.06 2.18 -10.84
C SER A 62 -4.85 2.15 -9.90
N SER A 63 -4.72 1.09 -9.11
CA SER A 63 -3.58 0.89 -8.20
C SER A 63 -2.27 0.67 -8.96
N LEU A 64 -2.31 -0.01 -10.11
CA LEU A 64 -1.15 -0.20 -10.98
C LEU A 64 -0.63 1.10 -11.60
N ILE A 65 -1.54 2.00 -12.00
CA ILE A 65 -1.18 3.32 -12.54
C ILE A 65 -0.54 4.18 -11.45
N SER A 66 -1.11 4.21 -10.24
CA SER A 66 -0.54 4.96 -9.12
C SER A 66 0.86 4.47 -8.73
N PHE A 67 1.06 3.14 -8.68
CA PHE A 67 2.38 2.55 -8.44
C PHE A 67 3.39 2.95 -9.53
N SER A 68 3.00 2.88 -10.79
CA SER A 68 3.88 3.22 -11.92
C SER A 68 4.33 4.67 -11.82
N SER A 69 3.40 5.62 -11.64
CA SER A 69 3.70 7.05 -11.48
C SER A 69 4.66 7.32 -10.31
N SER A 70 4.40 6.71 -9.16
CA SER A 70 5.21 6.92 -7.96
C SER A 70 6.60 6.32 -8.09
N ARG A 71 6.71 5.13 -8.69
CA ARG A 71 8.00 4.50 -9.01
C ARG A 71 8.84 5.34 -9.99
N TRP A 72 8.20 5.96 -10.98
CA TRP A 72 8.88 6.91 -11.87
C TRP A 72 9.40 8.12 -11.10
N TYR A 73 8.63 8.69 -10.18
CA TYR A 73 9.05 9.81 -9.35
C TYR A 73 10.30 9.47 -8.51
N THR A 74 10.30 8.34 -7.81
CA THR A 74 11.45 7.89 -6.98
C THR A 74 12.73 7.62 -7.78
N ILE A 75 12.64 7.29 -9.08
CA ILE A 75 13.84 7.08 -9.93
C ILE A 75 14.51 8.41 -10.32
N PHE A 76 13.77 9.53 -10.32
CA PHE A 76 14.25 10.83 -10.79
C PHE A 76 14.51 11.86 -9.68
N THR A 77 14.39 11.47 -8.41
CA THR A 77 14.70 12.28 -7.22
C THR A 77 15.79 11.64 -6.40
#